data_AF-A0A5B6UXG6-F1
#
_entry.id   AF-A0A5B6UXG6-F1
#
_cell.length_a   1.000
_cell.length_b   1.000
_cell.length_c   1.000
_cell.angle_alpha   90.00
_cell.angle_beta   90.00
_cell.angle_gamma   90.00
#
_symmetry.space_group_name_H-M   'P 1'
#
loop_
_entity.id
_entity.type
_entity.pdbx_description
1 polymer ?
#
loop_
_entity_poly.entity_id
_entity_poly.type
_entity_poly.pdbx_seq_one_letter_code
_entity_poly.pdbx_strand_id
1 'polypeptide(L)'
;MVKQHKDEGKINMTRRETEDIQEMAEIARYYFQNLFEAGEKGHYEHLLSGIERCISEEDNQRLTMQYTKEKVWEALTGMGPTKASGEDRFPALFFQKCWHIIGEEVTLFCLQHLNGGMEVSPINTTHIVLIPKRANPTNFTHFRPISLCNVIYKIMAKVITNRFREVLEKCIDGAQSVFVPGRLIPDNVLLAYEILHTLK
;
A
#
# COMPACT_ATOMS: atom_id res chain seq x y z
N MET A 1 -22.23 26.86 -12.31
CA MET A 1 -21.91 27.26 -13.71
C MET A 1 -20.64 26.54 -14.16
N VAL A 2 -20.68 25.89 -15.32
CA VAL A 2 -19.75 24.84 -15.78
C VAL A 2 -18.54 25.43 -16.50
N LYS A 3 -17.34 24.88 -16.27
CA LYS A 3 -16.32 24.61 -17.32
C LYS A 3 -15.20 23.75 -16.74
N GLN A 4 -15.04 22.53 -17.25
CA GLN A 4 -13.78 21.79 -17.27
C GLN A 4 -13.65 21.09 -18.62
N HIS A 5 -12.46 21.19 -19.22
CA HIS A 5 -12.06 20.61 -20.50
C HIS A 5 -10.95 19.58 -20.26
N LYS A 6 -11.03 18.47 -21.00
CA LYS A 6 -10.04 17.42 -21.37
C LYS A 6 -9.44 16.58 -20.23
N ASP A 7 -9.87 15.32 -20.08
CA ASP A 7 -9.36 14.11 -20.79
C ASP A 7 -7.89 13.85 -20.42
N GLU A 8 -7.51 12.80 -19.69
CA GLU A 8 -7.60 11.38 -20.08
C GLU A 8 -7.77 10.44 -18.86
N GLY A 9 -8.58 9.38 -19.02
CA GLY A 9 -8.82 8.34 -18.03
C GLY A 9 -10.31 8.06 -17.84
N LYS A 10 -10.90 7.32 -18.79
CA LYS A 10 -12.33 6.99 -18.85
C LYS A 10 -12.87 6.49 -17.50
N ILE A 11 -13.69 7.30 -16.81
CA ILE A 11 -15.01 6.90 -16.29
C ILE A 11 -15.92 8.13 -16.35
N ASN A 12 -16.75 8.19 -17.39
CA ASN A 12 -17.97 8.98 -17.37
C ASN A 12 -18.92 8.38 -16.33
N MET A 13 -18.73 8.74 -15.07
CA MET A 13 -19.79 8.64 -14.06
C MET A 13 -20.44 10.00 -14.01
N THR A 14 -21.63 10.03 -14.62
CA THR A 14 -22.68 11.04 -14.55
C THR A 14 -22.46 12.07 -13.46
N ARG A 15 -22.56 13.34 -13.83
CA ARG A 15 -22.62 14.49 -12.92
C ARG A 15 -23.89 14.42 -12.05
N ARG A 16 -23.96 13.41 -11.18
CA ARG A 16 -25.00 13.20 -10.18
C ARG A 16 -24.56 13.95 -8.94
N GLU A 17 -25.31 14.99 -8.64
CA GLU A 17 -25.23 15.71 -7.37
C GLU A 17 -26.37 15.15 -6.51
N THR A 18 -26.06 14.77 -5.28
CA THR A 18 -27.05 14.26 -4.33
C THR A 18 -26.73 14.80 -2.95
N GLU A 19 -27.79 15.08 -2.20
CA GLU A 19 -27.75 15.46 -0.78
C GLU A 19 -28.25 14.30 0.10
N ASP A 20 -28.69 13.19 -0.50
CA ASP A 20 -29.14 12.00 0.21
C ASP A 20 -27.95 11.17 0.69
N ILE A 21 -27.93 10.89 2.00
CA ILE A 21 -26.79 10.23 2.66
C ILE A 21 -26.60 8.79 2.13
N GLN A 22 -27.70 8.08 1.84
CA GLN A 22 -27.64 6.70 1.38
C GLN A 22 -27.10 6.65 -0.05
N GLU A 23 -27.58 7.52 -0.94
CA GLU A 23 -27.07 7.67 -2.30
C GLU A 23 -25.59 8.10 -2.30
N MET A 24 -25.20 9.05 -1.43
CA MET A 24 -23.79 9.44 -1.27
C MET A 24 -22.91 8.25 -0.89
N ALA A 25 -23.37 7.39 0.03
CA ALA A 25 -22.62 6.21 0.45
C ALA A 25 -22.47 5.19 -0.69
N GLU A 26 -23.49 5.01 -1.52
CA GLU A 26 -23.45 4.12 -2.68
C GLU A 26 -22.51 4.64 -3.77
N ILE A 27 -22.58 5.94 -4.10
CA ILE A 27 -21.67 6.56 -5.07
C ILE A 27 -20.22 6.47 -4.56
N ALA A 28 -19.99 6.73 -3.27
CA ALA A 28 -18.66 6.59 -2.67
C ALA A 28 -18.14 5.16 -2.76
N ARG A 29 -18.97 4.17 -2.41
CA ARG A 29 -18.62 2.75 -2.48
C ARG A 29 -18.22 2.37 -3.90
N TYR A 30 -19.04 2.69 -4.89
CA TYR A 30 -18.77 2.39 -6.29
C TYR A 30 -17.49 3.08 -6.78
N TYR A 31 -17.31 4.37 -6.48
CA TYR A 31 -16.12 5.13 -6.87
C TYR A 31 -14.83 4.48 -6.33
N PHE A 32 -14.79 4.16 -5.03
CA PHE A 32 -13.59 3.60 -4.43
C PHE A 32 -13.39 2.11 -4.72
N GLN A 33 -14.47 1.34 -4.94
CA GLN A 33 -14.35 -0.03 -5.44
C GLN A 33 -13.64 -0.05 -6.79
N ASN A 34 -14.11 0.74 -7.76
CA ASN A 34 -13.46 0.84 -9.06
C ASN A 34 -12.03 1.40 -8.98
N LEU A 35 -11.78 2.35 -8.07
CA LEU A 35 -10.45 2.93 -7.89
C LEU A 35 -9.43 1.91 -7.34
N PHE A 36 -9.88 1.02 -6.46
CA PHE A 36 -9.03 0.02 -5.80
C PHE A 36 -9.12 -1.37 -6.43
N GLU A 37 -9.94 -1.53 -7.47
CA GLU A 37 -9.98 -2.75 -8.27
C GLU A 37 -8.68 -2.91 -9.06
N ALA A 38 -8.21 -4.15 -9.19
CA ALA A 38 -7.03 -4.43 -9.97
C ALA A 38 -7.31 -4.12 -11.45
N GLY A 39 -6.54 -3.22 -12.04
CA GLY A 39 -6.63 -2.94 -13.48
C GLY A 39 -6.24 -4.17 -14.33
N GLU A 40 -6.65 -4.16 -15.60
CA GLU A 40 -6.24 -5.18 -16.56
C GLU A 40 -4.71 -5.27 -16.66
N LYS A 41 -4.17 -6.49 -16.70
CA LYS A 41 -2.74 -6.72 -16.93
C LYS A 41 -2.40 -6.28 -18.36
N GLY A 42 -1.85 -5.08 -18.50
CA GLY A 42 -1.31 -4.61 -19.78
C GLY A 42 -0.08 -5.42 -20.21
N HIS A 43 0.21 -5.43 -21.52
CA HIS A 43 1.47 -5.98 -22.03
C HIS A 43 2.61 -5.01 -21.70
N TYR A 44 3.29 -5.25 -20.58
CA TYR A 44 4.40 -4.40 -20.11
C TYR A 44 5.77 -4.75 -20.73
N GLU A 45 5.85 -5.75 -21.61
CA GLU A 45 7.12 -6.25 -22.16
C GLU A 45 7.97 -5.13 -22.80
N HIS A 46 7.32 -4.22 -23.54
CA HIS A 46 7.99 -3.07 -24.12
C HIS A 46 8.56 -2.11 -23.05
N LEU A 47 7.83 -1.87 -21.95
CA LEU A 47 8.31 -1.01 -20.85
C LEU A 47 9.49 -1.64 -20.11
N LEU A 48 9.48 -2.97 -19.95
CA LEU A 48 10.53 -3.70 -19.26
C LEU A 48 11.81 -3.87 -20.12
N SER A 49 11.71 -3.71 -21.45
CA SER A 49 12.86 -3.88 -22.37
C SER A 49 14.02 -2.91 -22.10
N GLY A 50 13.72 -1.72 -21.56
CA GLY A 50 14.72 -0.69 -21.21
C GLY A 50 15.23 -0.78 -19.77
N ILE A 51 14.77 -1.76 -18.98
CA ILE A 51 15.16 -1.91 -17.57
C ILE A 51 16.24 -2.97 -17.48
N GLU A 52 17.41 -2.57 -16.99
CA GLU A 52 18.50 -3.50 -16.71
C GLU A 52 18.15 -4.44 -15.56
N ARG A 53 18.50 -5.72 -15.71
CA ARG A 53 18.31 -6.70 -14.62
C ARG A 53 19.27 -6.40 -13.48
N CYS A 54 18.70 -6.10 -12.32
CA CYS A 54 19.44 -5.76 -11.09
C CYS A 54 19.31 -6.80 -9.97
N ILE A 55 18.49 -7.84 -10.17
CA ILE A 55 18.28 -8.93 -9.21
C ILE A 55 19.10 -10.14 -9.62
N SER A 56 20.00 -10.60 -8.75
CA SER A 56 20.81 -11.80 -9.00
C SER A 56 20.00 -13.08 -8.76
N GLU A 57 20.55 -14.22 -9.17
CA GLU A 57 19.95 -15.53 -8.86
C GLU A 57 19.90 -15.78 -7.35
N GLU A 58 20.93 -15.36 -6.62
CA GLU A 58 21.00 -15.46 -5.15
C GLU A 58 19.94 -14.59 -4.47
N ASP A 59 19.70 -13.39 -4.99
CA ASP A 59 18.61 -12.52 -4.53
C ASP A 59 17.25 -13.21 -4.78
N ASN A 60 17.02 -13.75 -5.98
CA ASN A 60 15.80 -14.48 -6.30
C ASN A 60 15.56 -15.68 -5.39
N GLN A 61 16.61 -16.46 -5.11
CA GLN A 61 16.52 -17.59 -4.16
C GLN A 61 16.07 -17.11 -2.79
N ARG A 62 16.65 -16.03 -2.26
CA ARG A 62 16.23 -15.44 -0.97
C ARG A 62 14.79 -14.90 -1.01
N LEU A 63 14.40 -14.22 -2.08
CA LEU A 63 13.06 -13.65 -2.24
C LEU A 63 11.97 -14.73 -2.33
N THR A 64 12.31 -15.91 -2.82
CA THR A 64 11.37 -17.02 -3.03
C THR A 64 11.37 -18.06 -1.90
N MET A 65 12.28 -17.95 -0.92
CA MET A 65 12.30 -18.82 0.26
C MET A 65 10.96 -18.80 1.03
N GLN A 66 10.65 -19.87 1.75
CA GLN A 66 9.47 -19.87 2.62
C GLN A 66 9.61 -18.84 3.75
N TYR A 67 8.51 -18.20 4.12
CA TYR A 67 8.42 -17.34 5.29
C TYR A 67 8.41 -18.19 6.56
N THR A 68 8.96 -17.63 7.65
CA THR A 68 9.10 -18.32 8.94
C THR A 68 8.35 -17.59 10.06
N LYS A 69 8.15 -18.27 11.20
CA LYS A 69 7.52 -17.69 12.39
C LYS A 69 8.27 -16.44 12.88
N GLU A 70 9.59 -16.47 12.79
CA GLU A 70 10.46 -15.36 13.21
C GLU A 70 10.17 -14.12 12.37
N LYS A 71 9.94 -14.28 11.05
CA LYS A 71 9.58 -13.17 10.16
C LYS A 71 8.20 -12.57 10.47
N VAL A 72 7.23 -13.40 10.85
CA VAL A 72 5.91 -12.93 11.31
C VAL A 72 6.06 -12.11 12.59
N TRP A 73 6.84 -12.61 13.55
CA TRP A 73 7.09 -11.91 14.81
C TRP A 73 7.88 -10.61 14.62
N GLU A 74 8.91 -10.62 13.79
CA GLU A 74 9.69 -9.43 13.40
C GLU A 74 8.78 -8.36 12.77
N ALA A 75 7.87 -8.78 11.89
CA ALA A 75 6.89 -7.87 11.31
C ALA A 75 5.99 -7.25 12.39
N LEU A 76 5.38 -8.05 13.26
CA LEU A 76 4.48 -7.55 14.30
C LEU A 76 5.18 -6.60 15.29
N THR A 77 6.38 -6.94 15.75
CA THR A 77 7.14 -6.12 16.70
C THR A 77 7.62 -4.81 16.08
N GLY A 78 7.90 -4.80 14.77
CA GLY A 78 8.20 -3.58 14.02
C GLY A 78 6.99 -2.71 13.67
N MET A 79 5.77 -3.03 14.14
CA MET A 79 4.57 -2.21 13.93
C MET A 79 4.36 -1.21 15.07
N GLY A 80 3.92 0.00 14.73
CA GLY A 80 3.49 0.98 15.73
C GLY A 80 2.28 0.47 16.52
N PRO A 81 2.31 0.46 17.86
CA PRO A 81 1.33 -0.25 18.69
C PRO A 81 -0.10 0.28 18.56
N THR A 82 -0.26 1.59 18.37
CA THR A 82 -1.55 2.31 18.39
C THR A 82 -2.02 2.76 17.00
N LYS A 83 -1.46 2.19 15.94
CA LYS A 83 -1.94 2.46 14.57
C LYS A 83 -3.38 1.95 14.42
N ALA A 84 -4.14 2.61 13.55
CA ALA A 84 -5.56 2.29 13.32
C ALA A 84 -5.74 0.81 12.97
N SER A 85 -6.72 0.17 13.60
CA SER A 85 -7.15 -1.21 13.36
C SER A 85 -8.14 -1.31 12.21
N GLY A 86 -8.48 -2.53 11.81
CA GLY A 86 -9.58 -2.77 10.88
C GLY A 86 -10.94 -2.81 11.60
N GLU A 87 -11.89 -3.51 10.99
CA GLU A 87 -13.24 -3.70 11.52
C GLU A 87 -13.26 -4.43 12.87
N ASP A 88 -12.28 -5.31 13.08
CA ASP A 88 -12.10 -6.10 14.29
C ASP A 88 -11.75 -5.27 15.55
N ARG A 89 -11.37 -4.00 15.35
CA ARG A 89 -10.97 -3.05 16.40
C ARG A 89 -9.77 -3.50 17.24
N PHE A 90 -9.00 -4.50 16.80
CA PHE A 90 -7.80 -4.94 17.50
C PHE A 90 -6.56 -4.19 16.98
N PRO A 91 -5.91 -3.35 17.80
CA PRO A 91 -4.67 -2.67 17.41
C PRO A 91 -3.48 -3.63 17.47
N ALA A 92 -2.35 -3.26 16.84
CA ALA A 92 -1.12 -4.05 16.90
C ALA A 92 -0.66 -4.33 18.35
N LEU A 93 -0.91 -3.38 19.26
CA LEU A 93 -0.63 -3.55 20.70
C LEU A 93 -1.29 -4.79 21.30
N PHE A 94 -2.51 -5.13 20.90
CA PHE A 94 -3.20 -6.32 21.39
C PHE A 94 -2.42 -7.58 21.03
N PHE A 95 -2.06 -7.73 19.75
CA PHE A 95 -1.27 -8.87 19.27
C PHE A 95 0.12 -8.93 19.91
N GLN A 96 0.77 -7.78 20.10
CA GLN A 96 2.08 -7.70 20.75
C GLN A 96 2.04 -8.14 22.22
N LYS A 97 0.99 -7.76 22.96
CA LYS A 97 0.85 -8.09 24.39
C LYS A 97 0.32 -9.51 24.62
N CYS A 98 -0.63 -9.95 23.81
CA CYS A 98 -1.28 -11.25 23.92
C CYS A 98 -0.59 -12.34 23.08
N TRP A 99 0.61 -12.09 22.55
CA TRP A 99 1.31 -13.03 21.65
C TRP A 99 1.53 -14.42 22.28
N HIS A 100 1.74 -14.48 23.60
CA HIS A 100 1.87 -15.73 24.34
C HIS A 100 0.58 -16.58 24.36
N ILE A 101 -0.57 -15.99 24.03
CA ILE A 101 -1.88 -16.65 23.98
C ILE A 101 -2.28 -16.97 22.54
N ILE A 102 -2.18 -16.00 21.62
CA ILE A 102 -2.72 -16.10 20.25
C ILE A 102 -1.65 -16.21 19.16
N GLY A 103 -0.37 -16.14 19.53
CA GLY A 103 0.73 -15.99 18.58
C GLY A 103 0.94 -17.23 17.72
N GLU A 104 0.58 -18.41 18.22
CA GLU A 104 0.69 -19.66 17.47
C GLU A 104 -0.33 -19.71 16.33
N GLU A 105 -1.60 -19.43 16.62
CA GLU A 105 -2.69 -19.41 15.65
C GLU A 105 -2.50 -18.30 14.61
N VAL A 106 -2.10 -17.09 15.05
CA VAL A 106 -1.82 -15.98 14.13
C VAL A 106 -0.64 -16.32 13.23
N THR A 107 0.42 -16.93 13.76
CA THR A 107 1.57 -17.37 12.95
C THR A 107 1.15 -18.41 11.93
N LEU A 108 0.45 -19.46 12.37
CA LEU A 108 -0.01 -20.54 11.50
C LEU A 108 -0.85 -19.97 10.35
N PHE A 109 -1.82 -19.11 10.69
CA PHE A 109 -2.66 -18.44 9.72
C PHE A 109 -1.82 -17.65 8.71
N CYS A 110 -0.88 -16.80 9.16
CA CYS A 110 -0.03 -16.02 8.26
C CYS A 110 0.81 -16.92 7.34
N LEU A 111 1.44 -17.97 7.88
CA LEU A 111 2.32 -18.85 7.11
C LEU A 111 1.55 -19.69 6.08
N GLN A 112 0.35 -20.16 6.41
CA GLN A 112 -0.50 -20.88 5.45
C GLN A 112 -0.84 -20.02 4.22
N HIS A 113 -1.12 -18.72 4.41
CA HIS A 113 -1.39 -17.81 3.30
C HIS A 113 -0.12 -17.42 2.54
N LEU A 114 0.96 -17.10 3.27
CA LEU A 114 2.21 -16.62 2.69
C LEU A 114 2.99 -17.71 1.92
N ASN A 115 2.96 -18.96 2.39
CA ASN A 115 3.69 -20.08 1.78
C ASN A 115 2.79 -21.03 0.99
N GLY A 116 1.52 -21.18 1.40
CA GLY A 116 0.59 -22.15 0.82
C GLY A 116 -0.28 -21.60 -0.32
N GLY A 117 -0.19 -20.31 -0.64
CA GLY A 117 -0.97 -19.69 -1.71
C GLY A 117 -2.48 -19.63 -1.43
N MET A 118 -2.89 -19.68 -0.16
CA MET A 118 -4.30 -19.58 0.22
C MET A 118 -4.85 -18.18 -0.05
N GLU A 119 -6.14 -18.13 -0.37
CA GLU A 119 -6.83 -16.88 -0.68
C GLU A 119 -6.92 -15.98 0.56
N VAL A 120 -6.51 -14.71 0.42
CA VAL A 120 -6.54 -13.73 1.53
C VAL A 120 -7.89 -13.02 1.67
N SER A 121 -8.90 -13.36 0.85
CA SER A 121 -10.19 -12.66 0.82
C SER A 121 -10.91 -12.59 2.18
N PRO A 122 -10.85 -13.60 3.09
CA PRO A 122 -11.55 -13.50 4.37
C PRO A 122 -11.06 -12.36 5.28
N ILE A 123 -9.82 -11.89 5.05
CA ILE A 123 -9.18 -10.85 5.87
C ILE A 123 -8.79 -9.60 5.08
N ASN A 124 -9.05 -9.59 3.77
CA ASN A 124 -8.82 -8.45 2.89
C ASN A 124 -10.02 -7.47 2.86
N THR A 125 -11.08 -7.74 3.66
CA THR A 125 -12.16 -6.78 3.88
C THR A 125 -11.60 -5.52 4.52
N THR A 126 -11.77 -4.39 3.85
CA THR A 126 -11.15 -3.11 4.22
C THR A 126 -12.21 -2.04 4.35
N HIS A 127 -12.21 -1.34 5.50
CA HIS A 127 -13.05 -0.16 5.69
C HIS A 127 -12.35 1.08 5.15
N ILE A 128 -13.01 1.85 4.30
CA ILE A 128 -12.45 3.08 3.74
C ILE A 128 -13.03 4.27 4.50
N VAL A 129 -12.15 5.03 5.16
CA VAL A 129 -12.50 6.29 5.81
C VAL A 129 -12.06 7.45 4.95
N LEU A 130 -12.93 8.43 4.74
CA LEU A 130 -12.65 9.60 3.91
C LEU A 130 -12.23 10.79 4.76
N ILE A 131 -10.99 11.23 4.62
CA ILE A 131 -10.48 12.44 5.28
C ILE A 131 -10.51 13.62 4.31
N PRO A 132 -11.19 14.73 4.62
CA PRO A 132 -11.22 15.89 3.74
C PRO A 132 -9.82 16.52 3.57
N LYS A 133 -9.43 16.82 2.34
CA LYS A 133 -8.19 17.57 2.01
C LYS A 133 -8.35 19.08 2.17
N ARG A 134 -9.59 19.56 2.15
CA ARG A 134 -9.95 20.99 2.14
C ARG A 134 -11.29 21.20 2.82
N ALA A 135 -11.57 22.44 3.22
CA ALA A 135 -12.89 22.84 3.68
C ALA A 135 -13.95 22.64 2.58
N ASN A 136 -15.14 22.22 2.98
CA ASN A 136 -16.30 22.03 2.10
C ASN A 136 -15.98 21.17 0.85
N PRO A 137 -15.62 19.90 1.02
CA PRO A 137 -15.32 19.01 -0.10
C PRO A 137 -16.57 18.70 -0.92
N THR A 138 -16.53 18.99 -2.21
CA THR A 138 -17.67 18.78 -3.14
C THR A 138 -17.48 17.61 -4.11
N ASN A 139 -16.37 16.86 -4.01
CA ASN A 139 -16.01 15.77 -4.93
C ASN A 139 -15.10 14.77 -4.20
N PHE A 140 -15.17 13.48 -4.54
CA PHE A 140 -14.35 12.42 -3.92
C PHE A 140 -12.84 12.63 -4.06
N THR A 141 -12.38 13.29 -5.11
CA THR A 141 -10.96 13.68 -5.27
C THR A 141 -10.47 14.65 -4.19
N HIS A 142 -11.39 15.39 -3.55
CA HIS A 142 -11.11 16.26 -2.40
C HIS A 142 -10.96 15.49 -1.09
N PHE A 143 -11.13 14.18 -1.08
CA PHE A 143 -10.88 13.34 0.09
C PHE A 143 -9.60 12.52 -0.10
N ARG A 144 -8.95 12.21 1.02
CA ARG A 144 -7.93 11.16 1.13
C ARG A 144 -8.62 9.91 1.66
N PRO A 145 -8.73 8.84 0.87
CA PRO A 145 -9.18 7.56 1.40
C PRO A 145 -8.09 6.99 2.33
N ILE A 146 -8.51 6.49 3.48
CA ILE A 146 -7.68 5.69 4.38
C ILE A 146 -8.29 4.29 4.48
N SER A 147 -7.51 3.31 4.05
CA SER A 147 -7.83 1.89 4.15
C SER A 147 -7.52 1.37 5.55
N LEU A 148 -8.57 1.01 6.30
CA LEU A 148 -8.50 0.38 7.60
C LEU A 148 -8.57 -1.13 7.44
N CYS A 149 -7.40 -1.76 7.27
CA CYS A 149 -7.26 -3.21 7.18
C CYS A 149 -7.03 -3.84 8.57
N ASN A 150 -7.43 -5.10 8.73
CA ASN A 150 -7.16 -5.87 9.95
C ASN A 150 -5.64 -6.01 10.18
N VAL A 151 -5.23 -6.09 11.44
CA VAL A 151 -3.79 -6.14 11.77
C VAL A 151 -3.13 -7.40 11.23
N ILE A 152 -3.84 -8.54 11.20
CA ILE A 152 -3.32 -9.79 10.61
C ILE A 152 -2.93 -9.60 9.14
N TYR A 153 -3.79 -8.92 8.36
CA TYR A 153 -3.46 -8.55 6.98
C TYR A 153 -2.21 -7.66 6.91
N LYS A 154 -2.13 -6.65 7.79
CA LYS A 154 -0.97 -5.74 7.86
C LYS A 154 0.32 -6.48 8.25
N ILE A 155 0.25 -7.52 9.09
CA ILE A 155 1.40 -8.37 9.43
C ILE A 155 1.91 -9.04 8.15
N MET A 156 1.04 -9.72 7.39
CA MET A 156 1.44 -10.38 6.14
C MET A 156 2.03 -9.41 5.11
N ALA A 157 1.37 -8.26 4.89
CA ALA A 157 1.88 -7.22 3.99
C ALA A 157 3.26 -6.70 4.42
N LYS A 158 3.48 -6.53 5.73
CA LYS A 158 4.77 -6.11 6.29
C LYS A 158 5.84 -7.19 6.19
N VAL A 159 5.49 -8.47 6.35
CA VAL A 159 6.40 -9.61 6.11
C VAL A 159 6.92 -9.58 4.66
N ILE A 160 6.01 -9.42 3.69
CA ILE A 160 6.35 -9.31 2.26
C ILE A 160 7.22 -8.08 2.00
N THR A 161 6.84 -6.92 2.56
CA THR A 161 7.58 -5.67 2.36
C THR A 161 8.98 -5.72 2.99
N ASN A 162 9.12 -6.35 4.16
CA ASN A 162 10.42 -6.55 4.79
C ASN A 162 11.35 -7.38 3.92
N ARG A 163 10.82 -8.41 3.25
CA ARG A 163 11.58 -9.21 2.29
C ARG A 163 11.99 -8.42 1.05
N PHE A 164 11.08 -7.67 0.44
CA PHE A 164 11.41 -6.82 -0.71
C PHE A 164 12.44 -5.73 -0.38
N ARG A 165 12.44 -5.22 0.86
CA ARG A 165 13.42 -4.23 1.31
C ARG A 165 14.87 -4.71 1.11
N GLU A 166 15.12 -6.01 1.20
CA GLU A 166 16.46 -6.59 1.08
C GLU A 166 17.11 -6.36 -0.29
N VAL A 167 16.31 -6.09 -1.33
CA VAL A 167 16.78 -5.87 -2.70
C VAL A 167 16.39 -4.50 -3.25
N LEU A 168 15.55 -3.74 -2.53
CA LEU A 168 14.94 -2.52 -3.04
C LEU A 168 15.98 -1.50 -3.51
N GLU A 169 17.11 -1.38 -2.80
CA GLU A 169 18.21 -0.47 -3.16
C GLU A 169 18.85 -0.78 -4.51
N LYS A 170 18.79 -2.04 -4.97
CA LYS A 170 19.28 -2.45 -6.29
C LYS A 170 18.30 -2.08 -7.41
N CYS A 171 17.02 -1.94 -7.07
CA CYS A 171 15.93 -1.73 -8.03
C CYS A 171 15.54 -0.26 -8.22
N ILE A 172 16.02 0.64 -7.36
CA ILE A 172 15.62 2.04 -7.36
C ILE A 172 16.83 2.94 -7.65
N ASP A 173 16.58 4.04 -8.35
CA ASP A 173 17.59 5.03 -8.65
C ASP A 173 18.08 5.74 -7.37
N GLY A 174 19.32 6.24 -7.38
CA GLY A 174 19.88 7.01 -6.26
C GLY A 174 19.08 8.27 -5.93
N ALA A 175 18.45 8.89 -6.93
CA ALA A 175 17.59 10.05 -6.77
C ALA A 175 16.19 9.72 -6.19
N GLN A 176 15.86 8.44 -5.98
CA GLN A 176 14.63 8.08 -5.28
C GLN A 176 14.84 8.19 -3.76
N SER A 177 14.34 9.28 -3.15
CA SER A 177 14.51 9.57 -1.72
C SER A 177 13.32 9.17 -0.83
N VAL A 178 12.13 8.99 -1.41
CA VAL A 178 10.92 8.76 -0.60
C VAL A 178 10.76 7.27 -0.28
N PHE A 179 10.46 6.97 0.99
CA PHE A 179 10.22 5.61 1.51
C PHE A 179 11.42 4.65 1.48
N VAL A 180 12.63 5.19 1.33
CA VAL A 180 13.89 4.42 1.39
C VAL A 180 14.61 4.75 2.71
N PRO A 181 14.93 3.77 3.57
CA PRO A 181 15.70 4.02 4.78
C PRO A 181 17.01 4.74 4.48
N GLY A 182 17.35 5.76 5.27
CA GLY A 182 18.60 6.51 5.13
C GLY A 182 18.61 7.56 4.01
N ARG A 183 17.57 7.68 3.18
CA ARG A 183 17.42 8.76 2.20
C ARG A 183 16.41 9.80 2.67
N LEU A 184 16.72 11.07 2.53
CA LEU A 184 15.87 12.17 2.99
C LEU A 184 15.36 12.99 1.81
N ILE A 185 14.13 13.50 1.92
CA ILE A 185 13.51 14.36 0.88
C ILE A 185 14.40 15.58 0.54
N PRO A 186 15.05 16.26 1.51
CA PRO A 186 15.97 17.36 1.21
C PRO A 186 17.16 16.98 0.32
N ASP A 187 17.60 15.72 0.32
CA ASP A 187 18.74 15.27 -0.49
C ASP A 187 18.44 15.46 -1.99
N ASN A 188 17.19 15.25 -2.40
CA ASN A 188 16.75 15.49 -3.77
C ASN A 188 16.72 16.98 -4.14
N VAL A 189 16.44 17.85 -3.17
CA VAL A 189 16.47 19.32 -3.40
C VAL A 189 17.91 19.77 -3.64
N LEU A 190 18.86 19.23 -2.86
CA LEU A 190 20.29 19.50 -3.04
C LEU A 190 20.78 18.97 -4.39
N LEU A 191 20.45 17.72 -4.74
CA LEU A 191 20.81 17.13 -6.03
C LEU A 191 20.29 17.97 -7.21
N ALA A 192 19.04 18.43 -7.15
CA ALA A 192 18.47 19.30 -8.16
C ALA A 192 19.23 20.65 -8.26
N TYR A 193 19.64 21.21 -7.12
CA TYR A 193 20.41 22.44 -7.08
C TYR A 193 21.81 22.27 -7.72
N GLU A 194 22.50 21.17 -7.44
CA GLU A 194 23.81 20.85 -8.02
C GLU A 194 23.74 20.66 -9.54
N ILE A 195 22.71 19.97 -10.05
CA ILE A 195 22.48 19.81 -11.48
C ILE A 195 22.27 21.18 -12.14
N LEU A 196 21.39 22.02 -11.57
CA LEU A 196 21.13 23.37 -12.09
C LEU A 196 22.38 24.25 -12.08
N HIS A 197 23.23 24.11 -11.06
CA HIS A 197 24.50 24.84 -10.99
C HIS A 197 25.50 24.35 -12.05
N THR A 198 25.56 23.05 -12.32
CA THR A 198 26.49 22.43 -13.28
C THR A 198 26.10 22.69 -14.75
N LEU A 199 24.84 23.04 -15.01
CA LEU A 199 24.33 23.42 -16.33
C LEU A 199 24.65 24.88 -16.73
N LYS A 200 25.34 25.65 -15.87
CA LYS A 200 25.89 26.97 -16.21
C LYS A 200 27.29 26.84 -16.79
#